data_AF-A0A1V6DQU7-F1
#
_entry.id   AF-A0A1V6DQU7-F1
#
_cell.length_a   1.000
_cell.length_b   1.000
_cell.length_c   1.000
_cell.angle_alpha   90.00
_cell.angle_beta   90.00
_cell.angle_gamma   90.00
#
_symmetry.space_group_name_H-M   'P 1'
#
loop_
_entity.id
_entity.type
_entity.pdbx_description
1 polymer ?
#
loop_
_entity_poly.entity_id
_entity_poly.type
_entity_poly.pdbx_seq_one_letter_code
_entity_poly.pdbx_strand_id
1 'polypeptide(L)'
;MDLMRGTPESLVEQEAHELFYPHGLGHMVGLGVRDASGLAPGRIKDPRPSLRSLRMDLPLEPGYVVTVEPGLYFIRPLLETPERRARYRDCVNWDLVDLHLDSGGIRIEDNLLITEAGPEVLTEGIPQSL
;
A
#
# COMPACT_ATOMS: atom_id res chain seq x y z
N MET A 1 -17.84 10.98 -6.68
CA MET A 1 -16.85 11.05 -7.78
C MET A 1 -16.15 9.73 -7.70
N ASP A 2 -16.49 8.82 -8.61
CA ASP A 2 -16.23 7.41 -8.36
C ASP A 2 -15.08 6.97 -9.28
N LEU A 3 -13.85 7.02 -8.74
CA LEU A 3 -12.62 6.61 -9.44
C LEU A 3 -12.70 5.14 -9.88
N MET A 4 -13.36 4.31 -9.08
CA MET A 4 -13.58 2.90 -9.33
C MET A 4 -15.04 2.53 -9.08
N ARG A 5 -15.54 1.54 -9.82
CA ARG A 5 -16.91 1.02 -9.75
C ARG A 5 -16.90 -0.43 -9.25
N GLY A 6 -17.62 -0.70 -8.17
CA GLY A 6 -17.70 -2.02 -7.53
C GLY A 6 -17.70 -1.90 -6.00
N THR A 7 -17.84 -3.03 -5.31
CA THR A 7 -17.63 -3.08 -3.85
C THR A 7 -16.13 -3.17 -3.54
N PRO A 8 -15.66 -2.70 -2.37
CA PRO A 8 -14.25 -2.83 -1.98
C PRO A 8 -13.71 -4.25 -2.10
N GLU A 9 -14.50 -5.24 -1.69
CA GLU A 9 -14.14 -6.66 -1.74
C GLU A 9 -13.90 -7.11 -3.18
N SER A 10 -14.81 -6.76 -4.10
CA SER A 10 -14.69 -7.08 -5.52
C SER A 10 -13.45 -6.42 -6.16
N LEU A 11 -13.11 -5.20 -5.76
CA LEU A 11 -11.93 -4.49 -6.27
C LEU A 11 -10.62 -5.07 -5.73
N VAL A 12 -10.64 -5.65 -4.53
CA VAL A 12 -9.51 -6.41 -3.97
C VAL A 12 -9.35 -7.73 -4.71
N GLU A 13 -10.43 -8.50 -4.89
CA GLU A 13 -10.42 -9.78 -5.63
C GLU A 13 -9.91 -9.62 -7.07
N GLN A 14 -10.23 -8.50 -7.72
CA GLN A 14 -9.77 -8.21 -9.08
C GLN A 14 -8.32 -7.71 -9.14
N GLU A 15 -7.68 -7.39 -8.01
CA GLU A 15 -6.37 -6.72 -7.90
C GLU A 15 -6.38 -5.27 -8.43
N ALA A 16 -7.55 -4.64 -8.55
CA ALA A 16 -7.69 -3.34 -9.20
C ALA A 16 -7.09 -2.20 -8.37
N HIS A 17 -7.04 -2.33 -7.04
CA HIS A 17 -6.42 -1.39 -6.13
C HIS A 17 -4.89 -1.23 -6.35
N GLU A 18 -4.20 -2.26 -6.88
CA GLU A 18 -2.76 -2.20 -7.19
C GLU A 18 -2.39 -1.12 -8.21
N LEU A 19 -3.36 -0.70 -9.04
CA LEU A 19 -3.18 0.42 -9.98
C LEU A 19 -2.78 1.72 -9.27
N PHE A 20 -3.35 1.96 -8.08
CA PHE A 20 -3.17 3.19 -7.33
C PHE A 20 -2.31 2.98 -6.08
N TYR A 21 -2.02 1.74 -5.70
CA TYR A 21 -1.23 1.37 -4.53
C TYR A 21 -0.26 0.21 -4.86
N PRO A 22 0.87 0.49 -5.54
CA PRO A 22 1.72 -0.55 -6.11
C PRO A 22 2.82 -1.11 -5.17
N HIS A 23 2.83 -0.69 -3.90
CA HIS A 23 3.86 -1.08 -2.93
C HIS A 23 3.25 -1.76 -1.68
N GLY A 24 4.11 -2.38 -0.87
CA GLY A 24 3.68 -2.98 0.41
C GLY A 24 3.32 -1.93 1.45
N LEU A 25 2.56 -2.34 2.47
CA LEU A 25 2.05 -1.46 3.54
C LEU A 25 3.12 -0.87 4.46
N GLY A 26 4.27 -1.53 4.57
CA GLY A 26 5.35 -1.08 5.41
C GLY A 26 6.41 -2.13 5.60
N HIS A 27 7.31 -1.84 6.54
CA HIS A 27 8.44 -2.68 6.86
C HIS A 27 8.93 -2.41 8.29
N MET A 28 9.78 -3.30 8.82
CA MET A 28 10.51 -2.99 10.04
C MET A 28 11.49 -1.85 9.81
N VAL A 29 11.69 -1.05 10.86
CA VAL A 29 12.62 0.08 10.90
C VAL A 29 13.36 0.07 12.24
N GLY A 30 14.64 0.41 12.22
CA GLY A 30 15.50 0.38 13.40
C GLY A 30 16.87 0.94 13.09
N LEU A 31 17.92 0.12 13.18
CA LEU A 31 19.26 0.54 12.77
C LEU A 31 19.34 0.81 11.27
N GLY A 32 18.52 0.11 10.48
CA GLY A 32 18.30 0.38 9.06
C GLY A 32 16.89 0.91 8.79
N VAL A 33 16.73 1.66 7.69
CA VAL A 33 15.40 2.12 7.22
C VAL A 33 14.51 0.91 6.91
N ARG A 34 15.05 -0.07 6.17
CA ARG A 34 14.42 -1.38 5.96
C ARG A 34 15.20 -2.38 6.78
N ASP A 35 14.90 -2.45 8.08
CA ASP A 35 15.60 -3.32 9.02
C ASP A 35 15.22 -4.79 8.77
N ALA A 36 15.36 -5.67 9.77
CA ALA A 36 15.11 -7.12 9.80
C ALA A 36 13.69 -7.62 9.38
N SER A 37 13.03 -6.91 8.47
CA SER A 37 11.89 -7.33 7.67
C SER A 37 12.18 -8.63 6.92
N GLY A 38 11.13 -9.39 6.64
CA GLY A 38 11.23 -10.60 5.86
C GLY A 38 9.98 -11.44 6.00
N LEU A 39 10.12 -12.73 5.74
CA LEU A 39 9.05 -13.71 5.89
C LEU A 39 9.29 -14.50 7.18
N ALA A 40 8.23 -14.85 7.89
CA ALA A 40 8.34 -15.80 8.99
C ALA A 40 8.89 -17.15 8.48
N PRO A 41 9.67 -17.89 9.28
CA PRO A 41 10.22 -19.19 8.87
C PRO A 41 9.13 -20.12 8.30
N GLY A 42 9.39 -20.67 7.11
CA GLY A 42 8.45 -21.55 6.40
C GLY A 42 7.39 -20.85 5.56
N ARG A 43 7.27 -19.51 5.61
CA ARG A 43 6.40 -18.77 4.68
C ARG A 43 7.07 -18.58 3.33
N ILE A 44 6.27 -18.60 2.28
CA ILE A 44 6.67 -18.31 0.91
C ILE A 44 6.02 -16.98 0.53
N LYS A 45 6.78 -16.14 -0.19
CA LYS A 45 6.27 -14.86 -0.67
C LYS A 45 5.06 -15.07 -1.58
N ASP A 46 3.95 -14.40 -1.28
CA ASP A 46 2.74 -14.47 -2.08
C ASP A 46 3.00 -13.89 -3.49
N PRO A 47 2.71 -14.65 -4.57
CA PRO A 47 2.95 -14.19 -5.94
C PRO A 47 1.91 -13.19 -6.45
N ARG A 48 0.81 -12.95 -5.72
CA ARG A 48 -0.23 -12.00 -6.13
C ARG A 48 0.35 -10.61 -6.37
N PRO A 49 -0.06 -9.89 -7.44
CA PRO A 49 0.46 -8.56 -7.76
C PRO A 49 0.39 -7.56 -6.60
N SER A 50 -0.71 -7.52 -5.84
CA SER A 50 -0.86 -6.67 -4.66
C SER A 50 0.08 -7.00 -3.50
N LEU A 51 0.50 -8.27 -3.37
CA LEU A 51 1.26 -8.74 -2.21
C LEU A 51 2.74 -8.99 -2.49
N ARG A 52 3.14 -9.13 -3.77
CA ARG A 52 4.55 -9.34 -4.15
C ARG A 52 5.48 -8.19 -3.73
N SER A 53 4.93 -7.02 -3.43
CA SER A 53 5.68 -5.85 -2.96
C SER A 53 5.78 -5.77 -1.43
N LEU A 54 5.10 -6.67 -0.69
CA LEU A 54 5.26 -6.77 0.76
C LEU A 54 6.70 -7.07 1.13
N ARG A 55 7.20 -6.31 2.10
CA ARG A 55 8.55 -6.45 2.65
C ARG A 55 8.58 -7.29 3.92
N MET A 56 7.49 -7.28 4.65
CA MET A 56 7.33 -7.96 5.92
C MET A 56 6.07 -8.83 5.88
N ASP A 57 6.25 -10.10 6.21
CA ASP A 57 5.20 -11.08 6.46
C ASP A 57 5.57 -11.84 7.75
N LEU A 58 5.60 -11.07 8.84
CA LEU A 58 5.95 -11.50 10.19
C LEU A 58 4.73 -11.26 11.10
N PRO A 59 4.46 -12.14 12.08
CA PRO A 59 3.61 -11.78 13.20
C PRO A 59 4.18 -10.53 13.90
N LEU A 60 3.31 -9.60 14.26
CA LEU A 60 3.71 -8.44 15.05
C LEU A 60 3.93 -8.88 16.50
N GLU A 61 5.10 -8.58 17.05
CA GLU A 61 5.48 -8.91 18.42
C GLU A 61 5.87 -7.65 19.20
N PRO A 62 5.64 -7.61 20.52
CA PRO A 62 6.09 -6.49 21.35
C PRO A 62 7.59 -6.20 21.18
N GLY A 63 7.94 -4.92 21.07
CA GLY A 63 9.30 -4.44 20.80
C GLY A 63 9.64 -4.27 19.33
N TYR A 64 8.80 -4.73 18.39
CA TYR A 64 8.97 -4.42 16.97
C TYR A 64 8.65 -2.96 16.70
N VAL A 65 9.47 -2.33 15.84
CA VAL A 65 9.16 -1.01 15.28
C VAL A 65 8.92 -1.17 13.78
N VAL A 66 7.75 -0.74 13.31
CA VAL A 66 7.29 -0.93 11.94
C VAL A 66 6.75 0.37 11.35
N THR A 67 6.91 0.54 10.05
CA THR A 67 6.24 1.61 9.31
C THR A 67 4.82 1.18 8.92
N VAL A 68 3.89 2.13 8.92
CA VAL A 68 2.58 2.00 8.28
C VAL A 68 2.45 3.15 7.29
N GLU A 69 2.55 2.83 6.00
CA GLU A 69 2.78 3.81 4.94
C GLU A 69 1.77 3.72 3.77
N PRO A 70 0.44 3.73 4.00
CA PRO A 70 -0.53 3.67 2.91
C PRO A 70 -0.37 4.83 1.93
N GLY A 71 -0.65 4.57 0.65
CA GLY A 71 -0.52 5.57 -0.40
C GLY A 71 -1.55 5.42 -1.51
N LEU A 72 -1.71 6.50 -2.27
CA LEU A 72 -2.55 6.57 -3.46
C LEU A 72 -1.83 7.41 -4.51
N TYR A 73 -1.57 6.83 -5.67
CA TYR A 73 -0.74 7.46 -6.70
C TYR A 73 -1.37 7.35 -8.08
N PHE A 74 -1.14 8.38 -8.90
CA PHE A 74 -1.42 8.42 -10.31
C PHE A 74 -0.12 8.26 -11.11
N ILE A 75 0.40 7.04 -11.15
CA ILE A 75 1.69 6.74 -11.79
C ILE A 75 1.46 6.50 -13.28
N ARG A 76 1.78 7.51 -14.11
CA ARG A 76 1.53 7.52 -15.55
C ARG A 76 1.97 6.22 -16.28
N PRO A 77 3.22 5.72 -16.13
CA PRO A 77 3.62 4.47 -16.80
C PRO A 77 2.77 3.25 -16.43
N LEU A 78 2.24 3.20 -15.20
CA LEU A 78 1.39 2.10 -14.73
C LEU A 78 -0.06 2.23 -15.25
N LEU A 79 -0.58 3.46 -15.35
CA LEU A 79 -1.97 3.75 -15.68
C LEU A 79 -2.23 3.88 -17.19
N GLU A 80 -1.21 4.18 -17.97
CA GLU A 80 -1.28 4.25 -19.44
C GLU A 80 -1.00 2.90 -20.12
N THR A 81 -0.62 1.85 -19.38
CA THR A 81 -0.38 0.52 -19.93
C THR A 81 -1.67 -0.04 -20.57
N PRO A 82 -1.71 -0.29 -21.90
CA PRO A 82 -2.93 -0.69 -22.61
C PRO A 82 -3.59 -1.96 -22.05
N GLU A 83 -2.78 -2.95 -21.66
CA GLU A 83 -3.26 -4.22 -21.12
C GLU A 83 -3.97 -4.02 -19.78
N ARG A 84 -3.47 -3.11 -18.94
CA ARG A 84 -4.11 -2.75 -17.66
C ARG A 84 -5.42 -2.01 -17.90
N ARG A 85 -5.44 -1.05 -18.83
CA ARG A 85 -6.66 -0.33 -19.20
C ARG A 85 -7.75 -1.26 -19.72
N ALA A 86 -7.38 -2.20 -20.59
CA ALA A 86 -8.28 -3.21 -21.12
C ALA A 86 -8.81 -4.17 -20.03
N ARG A 87 -7.94 -4.61 -19.11
CA ARG A 87 -8.29 -5.50 -17.99
C ARG A 87 -9.28 -4.87 -17.03
N TYR A 88 -9.12 -3.60 -16.70
CA TYR A 88 -9.92 -2.91 -15.67
C TYR A 88 -10.94 -1.91 -16.24
N ARG A 89 -11.24 -1.96 -17.54
CA ARG A 89 -12.16 -1.03 -18.24
C ARG A 89 -13.53 -0.91 -17.57
N ASP A 90 -14.04 -2.00 -17.00
CA ASP A 90 -15.40 -2.04 -16.46
C ASP A 90 -15.46 -1.46 -15.04
N CYS A 91 -14.36 -1.58 -14.27
CA CYS A 91 -14.28 -1.16 -12.87
C CYS A 91 -13.48 0.13 -12.62
N VAL A 92 -12.80 0.71 -13.62
CA VAL A 92 -12.06 1.98 -13.48
C VAL A 92 -12.71 3.07 -14.32
N ASN A 93 -12.85 4.26 -13.73
CA ASN A 93 -13.23 5.47 -14.44
C ASN A 93 -11.99 6.11 -15.07
N TRP A 94 -11.64 5.63 -16.26
CA TRP A 94 -10.43 6.07 -16.97
C TRP A 94 -10.43 7.56 -17.33
N ASP A 95 -11.59 8.14 -17.64
CA ASP A 95 -11.69 9.58 -17.91
C ASP A 95 -11.29 10.41 -16.68
N LEU A 96 -11.72 9.98 -15.48
CA LEU A 96 -11.32 10.61 -14.23
C LEU A 96 -9.85 10.36 -13.90
N VAL A 97 -9.33 9.16 -14.17
CA VAL A 97 -7.89 8.87 -14.02
C VAL A 97 -7.05 9.82 -14.88
N ASP A 98 -7.46 10.02 -16.13
CA ASP A 98 -6.73 10.86 -17.09
C ASP A 98 -6.66 12.33 -16.63
N LEU A 99 -7.71 12.83 -15.95
CA LEU A 99 -7.71 14.17 -15.33
C LEU A 99 -6.71 14.31 -14.17
N HIS A 100 -6.31 13.19 -13.54
CA HIS A 100 -5.45 13.19 -12.36
C HIS A 100 -4.03 12.67 -12.62
N LEU A 101 -3.66 12.33 -13.86
CA LEU A 101 -2.33 11.76 -14.19
C LEU A 101 -1.15 12.61 -13.73
N ASP A 102 -1.32 13.93 -13.62
CA ASP A 102 -0.28 14.87 -13.18
C ASP A 102 -0.38 15.26 -11.69
N SER A 103 -1.28 14.61 -10.93
CA SER A 103 -1.46 14.87 -9.49
C SER A 103 -0.34 14.26 -8.63
N GLY A 104 0.47 13.36 -9.19
CA GLY A 104 1.49 12.62 -8.46
C GLY A 104 0.86 11.58 -7.54
N GLY A 105 0.78 11.86 -6.25
CA GLY A 105 0.16 10.97 -5.27
C GLY A 105 0.40 11.41 -3.83
N ILE A 106 -0.20 10.68 -2.91
CA ILE A 106 -0.13 10.91 -1.47
C ILE A 106 0.38 9.63 -0.80
N ARG A 107 1.25 9.79 0.20
CA ARG A 107 1.61 8.75 1.16
C ARG A 107 1.63 9.39 2.54
N ILE A 108 1.02 8.73 3.50
CA ILE A 108 1.12 9.09 4.91
C ILE A 108 1.82 7.92 5.60
N GLU A 109 2.87 8.20 6.35
CA GLU A 109 3.73 7.18 6.93
C GLU A 109 3.99 7.48 8.40
N ASP A 110 3.65 6.51 9.25
CA ASP A 110 3.91 6.55 10.68
C ASP A 110 4.86 5.43 11.09
N ASN A 111 5.63 5.67 12.15
CA ASN A 111 6.47 4.65 12.80
C ASN A 111 5.77 4.19 14.07
N LEU A 112 5.50 2.89 14.17
CA LEU A 112 4.77 2.30 15.29
C LEU A 112 5.68 1.39 16.10
N LEU A 113 5.73 1.59 17.41
CA LEU A 113 6.27 0.62 18.36
C LEU A 113 5.15 -0.34 18.78
N ILE A 114 5.29 -1.62 18.47
CA ILE A 114 4.36 -2.65 18.93
C ILE A 114 4.61 -2.91 20.41
N THR A 115 3.54 -2.88 21.22
CA THR A 115 3.59 -3.23 22.65
C THR A 115 2.56 -4.33 22.96
N GLU A 116 2.58 -4.86 24.19
CA GLU A 116 1.57 -5.82 24.65
C GLU A 116 0.15 -5.22 24.72
N ALA A 117 0.03 -3.90 24.94
CA ALA A 117 -1.26 -3.22 25.10
C ALA A 117 -1.82 -2.65 23.78
N GLY A 118 -1.00 -2.59 22.72
CA GLY A 118 -1.32 -1.96 21.44
C GLY A 118 -0.12 -1.18 20.86
N PRO A 119 -0.20 -0.68 19.63
CA PRO A 119 0.87 0.11 19.05
C PRO A 119 0.96 1.51 19.67
N GLU A 120 2.18 2.00 19.89
CA GLU A 120 2.49 3.40 20.18
C GLU A 120 2.93 4.10 18.89
N VAL A 121 2.36 5.27 18.59
CA VAL A 121 2.67 6.05 17.39
C VAL A 121 3.83 7.00 17.68
N LEU A 122 5.04 6.65 17.23
CA LEU A 122 6.26 7.42 17.50
C LEU A 122 6.30 8.75 16.73
N THR A 123 5.44 8.90 15.72
CA THR A 123 5.33 10.06 14.83
C THR A 123 4.10 10.91 15.09
N GLU A 124 3.40 10.71 16.21
CA GLU A 124 2.12 11.38 16.50
C GLU A 124 2.19 12.92 16.49
N GLY A 125 3.38 13.49 16.69
CA GLY A 125 3.61 14.93 16.67
C GLY A 125 3.52 15.58 15.28
N ILE A 126 3.41 14.79 14.20
CA ILE A 126 3.28 15.30 12.83
C ILE A 126 1.81 15.63 12.55
N PRO A 127 1.47 16.87 12.15
CA PRO A 127 0.09 17.22 11.79
C PRO A 127 -0.41 16.41 10.59
N GLN A 128 -1.57 15.77 10.75
CA GLN A 128 -2.22 14.95 9.71
C GLN A 128 -3.56 15.54 9.23
N SER A 129 -4.10 16.53 9.93
CA SER A 129 -5.30 17.25 9.53
C SER A 129 -4.99 18.38 8.55
N LEU A 130 -5.89 18.62 7.60
CA LEU A 130 -5.88 19.77 6.69
C LEU A 130 -6.26 21.07 7.39
#